data_AF-A0A832R097-F1
#
_entry.id   AF-A0A832R097-F1
#
_cell.length_a   1.000
_cell.length_b   1.000
_cell.length_c   1.000
_cell.angle_alpha   90.00
_cell.angle_beta   90.00
_cell.angle_gamma   90.00
#
_symmetry.space_group_name_H-M   'P 1'
#
loop_
_entity.id
_entity.type
_entity.pdbx_description
1 polymer ?
#
loop_
_entity_poly.entity_id
_entity_poly.type
_entity_poly.pdbx_seq_one_letter_code
_entity_poly.pdbx_strand_id
1 'polypeptide(L)'
;MQDEQFTEIGPRTLVKGDIESNEVLAVFGQVEGKILSNSSVSIEEGGFVTSVIEAETIIVAGEFQGEAIAADQFEISAGGLVGSLDQDASIQAARIIIAGDFIGEATASEIIEIASTGRVLGTLNTPRLVMEDGALVDGDVLMDGLSKPEPVAQPTRTSRTTTQTQTRRGFTRKETTTKTGSGRTAVPVPIRRPARPVYEPEPVSEVIEQQETDDTEE
;
A
#
# COMPACT_ATOMS: atom_id res chain seq x y z
N MET A 1 21.95 -28.80 -15.51
CA MET A 1 20.57 -28.39 -15.24
C MET A 1 20.60 -27.98 -13.78
N GLN A 2 20.49 -26.68 -13.49
CA GLN A 2 20.37 -26.22 -12.11
C GLN A 2 18.91 -26.47 -11.75
N ASP A 3 18.65 -27.33 -10.77
CA ASP A 3 17.34 -27.41 -10.15
C ASP A 3 17.16 -26.08 -9.41
N GLU A 4 16.30 -25.21 -9.94
CA GLU A 4 15.82 -24.05 -9.21
C GLU A 4 15.10 -24.59 -7.98
N GLN A 5 15.67 -24.37 -6.79
CA GLN A 5 15.04 -24.79 -5.55
C GLN A 5 13.89 -23.82 -5.30
N PHE A 6 12.68 -24.37 -5.27
CA PHE A 6 11.47 -23.66 -4.87
C PHE A 6 10.77 -24.53 -3.84
N THR A 7 10.19 -23.88 -2.83
CA THR A 7 9.33 -24.57 -1.87
C THR A 7 7.88 -24.40 -2.33
N GLU A 8 7.18 -25.51 -2.46
CA GLU A 8 5.76 -25.54 -2.78
C GLU A 8 4.96 -26.06 -1.58
N ILE A 9 3.97 -25.28 -1.15
CA ILE A 9 2.97 -25.70 -0.18
C ILE A 9 1.75 -26.18 -0.95
N GLY A 10 1.59 -27.50 -1.04
CA GLY A 10 0.47 -28.10 -1.76
C GLY A 10 -0.90 -27.72 -1.18
N PRO A 11 -1.99 -27.82 -1.98
CA PRO A 11 -3.31 -27.28 -1.65
C PRO A 11 -4.04 -27.96 -0.48
N ARG A 12 -3.55 -29.12 -0.02
CA ARG A 12 -4.10 -29.84 1.14
C ARG A 12 -3.25 -29.67 2.40
N THR A 13 -2.29 -28.75 2.36
CA THR A 13 -1.37 -28.49 3.45
C THR A 13 -1.87 -27.28 4.24
N LEU A 14 -1.98 -27.44 5.55
CA LEU A 14 -2.22 -26.35 6.48
C LEU A 14 -0.96 -26.14 7.29
N VAL A 15 -0.34 -24.99 7.13
CA VAL A 15 0.85 -24.60 7.90
C VAL A 15 0.42 -23.69 9.04
N LYS A 16 0.82 -24.05 10.26
CA LYS A 16 0.62 -23.23 11.46
C LYS A 16 1.96 -22.98 12.12
N GLY A 17 2.39 -21.73 12.19
CA GLY A 17 3.66 -21.31 12.79
C GLY A 17 4.44 -20.35 11.90
N ASP A 18 5.73 -20.20 12.20
CA ASP A 18 6.61 -19.29 11.46
C ASP A 18 7.32 -20.03 10.33
N ILE A 19 7.29 -19.45 9.13
CA ILE A 19 7.97 -19.95 7.93
C ILE A 19 9.12 -19.00 7.62
N GLU A 20 10.34 -19.54 7.57
CA GLU A 20 11.51 -18.80 7.10
C GLU A 20 12.08 -19.49 5.86
N SER A 21 12.17 -18.75 4.76
CA SER A 21 12.67 -19.25 3.49
C SER A 21 13.66 -18.27 2.85
N ASN A 22 14.64 -18.83 2.12
CA ASN A 22 15.61 -18.05 1.34
C ASN A 22 15.42 -18.23 -0.17
N GLU A 23 14.35 -18.89 -0.57
CA GLU A 23 14.03 -19.25 -1.94
C GLU A 23 12.60 -18.86 -2.30
N VAL A 24 12.21 -19.09 -3.54
CA VAL A 24 10.86 -18.83 -4.03
C VAL A 24 9.88 -19.74 -3.32
N LEU A 25 8.84 -19.14 -2.72
CA LEU A 25 7.77 -19.85 -2.03
C LEU A 25 6.48 -19.77 -2.85
N ALA A 26 5.93 -20.92 -3.22
CA ALA A 26 4.61 -21.03 -3.85
C ALA A 26 3.60 -21.64 -2.88
N VAL A 27 2.48 -20.95 -2.67
CA VAL A 27 1.46 -21.31 -1.69
C VAL A 27 0.14 -21.63 -2.38
N PHE A 28 -0.18 -22.91 -2.49
CA PHE A 28 -1.49 -23.39 -2.97
C PHE A 28 -2.43 -23.76 -1.82
N GLY A 29 -1.90 -23.92 -0.60
CA GLY A 29 -2.63 -24.37 0.59
C GLY A 29 -3.03 -23.25 1.55
N GLN A 30 -3.19 -23.60 2.82
CA GLN A 30 -3.50 -22.65 3.89
C GLN A 30 -2.27 -22.36 4.74
N VAL A 31 -2.02 -21.08 5.02
CA VAL A 31 -0.90 -20.67 5.87
C VAL A 31 -1.38 -19.70 6.94
N GLU A 32 -1.12 -20.08 8.19
CA GLU A 32 -1.35 -19.27 9.38
C GLU A 32 -0.03 -19.08 10.14
N GLY A 33 0.37 -17.83 10.35
CA GLY A 33 1.61 -17.48 11.08
C GLY A 33 2.67 -16.81 10.20
N LYS A 34 3.71 -16.25 10.82
CA LYS A 34 4.58 -15.27 10.15
C LYS A 34 5.35 -15.92 9.00
N ILE A 35 5.35 -15.28 7.83
CA ILE A 35 6.15 -15.69 6.68
C ILE A 35 7.28 -14.68 6.50
N LEU A 36 8.52 -15.16 6.62
CA LEU A 36 9.73 -14.40 6.33
C LEU A 36 10.42 -15.03 5.13
N SER A 37 10.49 -14.31 4.03
CA SER A 37 11.18 -14.77 2.83
C SER A 37 12.16 -13.70 2.36
N ASN A 38 13.39 -14.10 2.04
CA ASN A 38 14.37 -13.16 1.47
C ASN A 38 14.27 -13.04 -0.07
N SER A 39 13.27 -13.69 -0.67
CA SER A 39 13.06 -13.74 -2.13
C SER A 39 11.58 -13.47 -2.43
N SER A 40 11.00 -14.16 -3.42
CA SER A 40 9.62 -13.99 -3.84
C SER A 40 8.65 -14.99 -3.17
N VAL A 41 7.46 -14.50 -2.84
CA VAL A 41 6.34 -15.30 -2.35
C VAL A 41 5.19 -15.17 -3.34
N SER A 42 4.67 -16.31 -3.78
CA SER A 42 3.52 -16.41 -4.67
C SER A 42 2.39 -17.15 -3.95
N ILE A 43 1.25 -16.49 -3.82
CA ILE A 43 0.00 -17.10 -3.35
C ILE A 43 -0.77 -17.46 -4.59
N GLU A 44 -0.90 -18.75 -4.84
CA GLU A 44 -1.52 -19.29 -6.05
C GLU A 44 -3.03 -19.40 -5.90
N GLU A 45 -3.73 -19.73 -6.99
CA GLU A 45 -5.19 -19.89 -6.98
C GLU A 45 -5.61 -20.98 -5.97
N GLY A 46 -6.53 -20.64 -5.07
CA GLY A 46 -6.98 -21.51 -3.97
C GLY A 46 -6.10 -21.48 -2.72
N GLY A 47 -4.96 -20.78 -2.77
CA GLY A 47 -4.16 -20.46 -1.60
C GLY A 47 -4.87 -19.44 -0.71
N PHE A 48 -4.89 -19.69 0.60
CA PHE A 48 -5.45 -18.77 1.59
C PHE A 48 -4.42 -18.52 2.68
N VAL A 49 -4.01 -17.27 2.82
CA VAL A 49 -2.94 -16.89 3.75
C VAL A 49 -3.46 -15.86 4.75
N THR A 50 -3.42 -16.22 6.02
CA THR A 50 -3.74 -15.32 7.14
C THR A 50 -2.50 -15.11 7.98
N SER A 51 -1.71 -14.09 7.63
CA SER A 51 -0.45 -13.82 8.34
C SER A 51 0.15 -12.45 8.04
N VAL A 52 1.32 -12.21 8.67
CA VAL A 52 2.23 -11.16 8.26
C VAL A 52 3.26 -11.77 7.30
N ILE A 53 3.37 -11.21 6.10
CA ILE A 53 4.31 -11.63 5.06
C ILE A 53 5.38 -10.55 4.91
N GLU A 54 6.64 -10.94 5.02
CA GLU A 54 7.80 -10.10 4.69
C GLU A 54 8.58 -10.78 3.55
N ALA A 55 8.64 -10.13 2.38
CA ALA A 55 9.32 -10.66 1.21
C ALA A 55 9.91 -9.57 0.30
N GLU A 56 10.72 -9.94 -0.69
CA GLU A 56 11.20 -9.00 -1.71
C GLU A 56 10.10 -8.69 -2.73
N THR A 57 9.49 -9.74 -3.27
CA THR A 57 8.38 -9.67 -4.22
C THR A 57 7.22 -10.53 -3.73
N ILE A 58 6.00 -10.01 -3.76
CA ILE A 58 4.80 -10.76 -3.38
C ILE A 58 3.82 -10.73 -4.54
N ILE A 59 3.37 -11.91 -4.97
CA ILE A 59 2.35 -12.07 -5.99
C ILE A 59 1.17 -12.79 -5.36
N VAL A 60 -0.03 -12.23 -5.50
CA VAL A 60 -1.27 -12.78 -4.93
C VAL A 60 -2.26 -13.09 -6.05
N ALA A 61 -2.47 -14.37 -6.30
CA ALA A 61 -3.52 -14.89 -7.17
C ALA A 61 -4.68 -15.56 -6.41
N GLY A 62 -4.47 -15.94 -5.14
CA GLY A 62 -5.50 -16.46 -4.24
C GLY A 62 -6.05 -15.41 -3.29
N GLU A 63 -6.30 -15.83 -2.05
CA GLU A 63 -6.84 -14.99 -0.98
C GLU A 63 -5.75 -14.66 0.05
N PHE A 64 -5.59 -13.36 0.36
CA PHE A 64 -4.65 -12.89 1.37
C PHE A 64 -5.33 -11.99 2.38
N GLN A 65 -5.16 -12.30 3.67
CA GLN A 65 -5.68 -11.52 4.78
C GLN A 65 -4.55 -11.23 5.78
N GLY A 66 -4.25 -9.96 6.01
CA GLY A 66 -3.25 -9.56 7.00
C GLY A 66 -2.38 -8.41 6.52
N GLU A 67 -1.12 -8.44 6.93
CA GLU A 67 -0.14 -7.40 6.62
C GLU A 67 0.93 -7.95 5.68
N ALA A 68 1.15 -7.28 4.56
CA ALA A 68 2.17 -7.65 3.59
C ALA A 68 3.20 -6.52 3.44
N ILE A 69 4.46 -6.87 3.57
CA ILE A 69 5.60 -5.99 3.41
C ILE A 69 6.46 -6.57 2.29
N ALA A 70 6.37 -5.96 1.11
CA ALA A 70 7.25 -6.24 -0.02
C ALA A 70 8.36 -5.19 -0.07
N ALA A 71 9.61 -5.61 -0.24
CA ALA A 71 10.71 -4.67 -0.38
C ALA A 71 10.70 -3.96 -1.74
N ASP A 72 10.28 -4.65 -2.80
CA ASP A 72 10.31 -4.16 -4.17
C ASP A 72 8.89 -4.11 -4.78
N GLN A 73 8.32 -5.27 -5.11
CA GLN A 73 7.06 -5.35 -5.85
C GLN A 73 5.98 -6.15 -5.11
N PHE A 74 4.77 -5.62 -5.08
CA PHE A 74 3.56 -6.32 -4.68
C PHE A 74 2.58 -6.35 -5.86
N GLU A 75 2.11 -7.52 -6.25
CA GLU A 75 1.20 -7.70 -7.40
C GLU A 75 -0.03 -8.53 -7.00
N ILE A 76 -1.20 -8.03 -7.34
CA ILE A 76 -2.48 -8.74 -7.21
C ILE A 76 -2.91 -9.14 -8.60
N SER A 77 -3.01 -10.44 -8.84
CA SER A 77 -3.54 -10.99 -10.09
C SER A 77 -5.04 -10.73 -10.20
N ALA A 78 -5.63 -10.88 -11.39
CA ALA A 78 -7.05 -10.60 -11.61
C ALA A 78 -8.02 -11.46 -10.77
N GLY A 79 -7.61 -12.66 -10.35
CA GLY A 79 -8.36 -13.51 -9.42
C GLY A 79 -7.96 -13.34 -7.95
N GLY A 80 -6.96 -12.51 -7.67
CA GLY A 80 -6.46 -12.27 -6.32
C GLY A 80 -7.43 -11.40 -5.53
N LEU A 81 -7.73 -11.84 -4.32
CA LEU A 81 -8.56 -11.11 -3.37
C LEU A 81 -7.73 -10.82 -2.13
N VAL A 82 -7.50 -9.53 -1.89
CA VAL A 82 -6.73 -9.06 -0.74
C VAL A 82 -7.63 -8.30 0.20
N GLY A 83 -7.68 -8.75 1.45
CA GLY A 83 -8.61 -8.25 2.46
C GLY A 83 -9.96 -8.96 2.38
N SER A 84 -10.77 -8.77 3.41
CA SER A 84 -12.13 -9.28 3.47
C SER A 84 -13.02 -8.25 4.15
N LEU A 85 -14.34 -8.42 4.04
CA LEU A 85 -15.30 -7.48 4.63
C LEU A 85 -15.11 -7.32 6.15
N ASP A 86 -14.59 -8.35 6.82
CA ASP A 86 -14.35 -8.37 8.26
C ASP A 86 -12.95 -7.87 8.67
N GLN A 87 -11.99 -7.79 7.74
CA GLN A 87 -10.60 -7.50 8.05
C GLN A 87 -9.89 -6.73 6.92
N ASP A 88 -9.49 -5.50 7.23
CA ASP A 88 -8.68 -4.65 6.36
C ASP A 88 -7.28 -5.25 6.18
N ALA A 89 -6.79 -5.27 4.94
CA ALA A 89 -5.40 -5.60 4.65
C ALA A 89 -4.50 -4.35 4.70
N SER A 90 -3.27 -4.51 5.18
CA SER A 90 -2.24 -3.46 5.15
C SER A 90 -1.11 -3.90 4.22
N ILE A 91 -0.87 -3.16 3.14
CA ILE A 91 0.19 -3.46 2.18
C ILE A 91 1.21 -2.33 2.16
N GLN A 92 2.49 -2.70 2.23
CA GLN A 92 3.61 -1.80 2.02
C GLN A 92 4.54 -2.35 0.93
N ALA A 93 4.80 -1.57 -0.11
CA ALA A 93 5.75 -1.94 -1.17
C ALA A 93 6.38 -0.71 -1.84
N ALA A 94 7.38 -0.90 -2.70
CA ALA A 94 7.84 0.19 -3.56
C ALA A 94 6.90 0.36 -4.76
N ARG A 95 6.59 -0.74 -5.43
CA ARG A 95 5.66 -0.83 -6.58
C ARG A 95 4.48 -1.72 -6.22
N ILE A 96 3.26 -1.22 -6.41
CA ILE A 96 2.03 -2.02 -6.22
C ILE A 96 1.29 -2.10 -7.55
N ILE A 97 0.99 -3.32 -7.99
CA ILE A 97 0.18 -3.59 -9.19
C ILE A 97 -1.12 -4.26 -8.74
N ILE A 98 -2.26 -3.69 -9.09
CA ILE A 98 -3.57 -4.19 -8.67
C ILE A 98 -4.39 -4.56 -9.92
N ALA A 99 -4.55 -5.85 -10.19
CA ALA A 99 -5.46 -6.35 -11.23
C ALA A 99 -6.75 -6.98 -10.68
N GLY A 100 -6.76 -7.37 -9.39
CA GLY A 100 -7.91 -7.99 -8.71
C GLY A 100 -8.63 -7.05 -7.74
N ASP A 101 -9.26 -7.63 -6.72
CA ASP A 101 -9.98 -6.93 -5.66
C ASP A 101 -9.07 -6.69 -4.46
N PHE A 102 -8.95 -5.43 -4.04
CA PHE A 102 -8.16 -5.00 -2.89
C PHE A 102 -9.04 -4.20 -1.91
N ILE A 103 -9.02 -4.59 -0.64
CA ILE A 103 -9.73 -3.92 0.45
C ILE A 103 -8.76 -3.64 1.60
N GLY A 104 -8.54 -2.36 1.91
CA GLY A 104 -7.73 -1.93 3.05
C GLY A 104 -6.86 -0.69 2.78
N GLU A 105 -5.67 -0.69 3.37
CA GLU A 105 -4.69 0.39 3.22
C GLU A 105 -3.48 -0.09 2.41
N ALA A 106 -3.14 0.63 1.34
CA ALA A 106 -1.93 0.35 0.57
C ALA A 106 -1.02 1.57 0.53
N THR A 107 0.24 1.37 0.95
CA THR A 107 1.29 2.39 0.92
C THR A 107 2.38 1.97 -0.07
N ALA A 108 2.50 2.73 -1.16
CA ALA A 108 3.57 2.56 -2.13
C ALA A 108 4.57 3.71 -2.04
N SER A 109 5.87 3.39 -1.98
CA SER A 109 6.92 4.41 -1.94
C SER A 109 7.31 4.97 -3.31
N GLU A 110 6.98 4.28 -4.42
CA GLU A 110 7.32 4.72 -5.77
C GLU A 110 6.11 4.90 -6.69
N ILE A 111 5.30 3.85 -6.87
CA ILE A 111 4.19 3.86 -7.83
C ILE A 111 3.13 2.81 -7.49
N ILE A 112 1.86 3.19 -7.68
CA ILE A 112 0.73 2.27 -7.75
C ILE A 112 0.22 2.22 -9.19
N GLU A 113 0.05 1.02 -9.73
CA GLU A 113 -0.51 0.76 -11.06
C GLU A 113 -1.77 -0.09 -10.89
N ILE A 114 -2.91 0.41 -11.36
CA ILE A 114 -4.19 -0.31 -11.30
C ILE A 114 -4.54 -0.74 -12.72
N ALA A 115 -4.63 -2.05 -12.93
CA ALA A 115 -4.95 -2.63 -14.22
C ALA A 115 -6.45 -2.48 -14.55
N SER A 116 -6.84 -2.83 -15.77
CA SER A 116 -8.22 -2.62 -16.28
C SER A 116 -9.35 -3.23 -15.44
N THR A 117 -9.06 -4.29 -14.68
CA THR A 117 -10.04 -4.98 -13.81
C THR A 117 -9.85 -4.69 -12.33
N GLY A 118 -8.84 -3.89 -11.97
CA GLY A 118 -8.49 -3.61 -10.59
C GLY A 118 -9.59 -2.85 -9.86
N ARG A 119 -9.96 -3.36 -8.69
CA ARG A 119 -10.95 -2.76 -7.79
C ARG A 119 -10.29 -2.50 -6.45
N VAL A 120 -10.28 -1.25 -6.04
CA VAL A 120 -9.66 -0.84 -4.78
C VAL A 120 -10.72 -0.20 -3.90
N LEU A 121 -10.85 -0.70 -2.68
CA LEU A 121 -11.64 -0.09 -1.64
C LEU A 121 -10.75 0.26 -0.44
N GLY A 122 -10.65 1.54 -0.09
CA GLY A 122 -9.90 1.99 1.09
C GLY A 122 -8.89 3.11 0.82
N THR A 123 -7.83 3.18 1.62
CA THR A 123 -6.88 4.30 1.58
C THR A 123 -5.62 3.94 0.80
N LEU A 124 -5.28 4.74 -0.20
CA LEU A 124 -4.08 4.57 -1.02
C LEU A 124 -3.11 5.71 -0.77
N ASN A 125 -1.88 5.42 -0.36
CA ASN A 125 -0.81 6.38 -0.26
C ASN A 125 0.25 6.11 -1.33
N THR A 126 0.48 7.06 -2.23
CA THR A 126 1.52 6.91 -3.26
C THR A 126 1.97 8.24 -3.87
N PRO A 127 3.26 8.40 -4.21
CA PRO A 127 3.71 9.59 -4.93
C PRO A 127 3.26 9.60 -6.40
N ARG A 128 2.98 8.43 -6.98
CA ARG A 128 2.60 8.28 -8.39
C ARG A 128 1.54 7.19 -8.56
N LEU A 129 0.44 7.53 -9.21
CA LEU A 129 -0.65 6.60 -9.49
C LEU A 129 -0.90 6.53 -10.99
N VAL A 130 -0.99 5.31 -11.52
CA VAL A 130 -1.36 5.00 -12.90
C VAL A 130 -2.60 4.10 -12.86
N MET A 131 -3.58 4.41 -13.69
CA MET A 131 -4.80 3.62 -13.84
C MET A 131 -5.00 3.30 -15.31
N GLU A 132 -5.30 2.05 -15.60
CA GLU A 132 -5.76 1.60 -16.91
C GLU A 132 -7.28 1.85 -17.07
N ASP A 133 -7.76 1.70 -18.32
CA ASP A 133 -9.18 1.82 -18.62
C ASP A 133 -9.99 0.70 -17.95
N GLY A 134 -10.98 1.06 -17.14
CA GLY A 134 -11.82 0.11 -16.40
C GLY A 134 -11.46 -0.07 -14.92
N ALA A 135 -10.35 0.49 -14.45
CA ALA A 135 -9.99 0.49 -13.03
C ALA A 135 -11.05 1.23 -12.18
N LEU A 136 -11.47 0.63 -11.06
CA LEU A 136 -12.36 1.25 -10.08
C LEU A 136 -11.63 1.48 -8.76
N VAL A 137 -11.72 2.69 -8.22
CA VAL A 137 -11.20 3.02 -6.91
C VAL A 137 -12.29 3.74 -6.11
N ASP A 138 -12.63 3.18 -4.95
CA ASP A 138 -13.53 3.77 -3.97
C ASP A 138 -12.78 3.98 -2.65
N GLY A 139 -12.44 5.23 -2.35
CA GLY A 139 -11.75 5.59 -1.12
C GLY A 139 -10.85 6.80 -1.28
N ASP A 140 -9.95 6.98 -0.32
CA ASP A 140 -9.10 8.15 -0.21
C ASP A 140 -7.71 7.88 -0.78
N VAL A 141 -7.34 8.63 -1.83
CA VAL A 141 -5.98 8.60 -2.37
C VAL A 141 -5.21 9.80 -1.83
N LEU A 142 -4.23 9.53 -0.98
CA LEU A 142 -3.25 10.51 -0.54
C LEU A 142 -2.03 10.42 -1.45
N MET A 143 -1.68 11.54 -2.08
CA MET A 143 -0.43 11.64 -2.83
C MET A 143 0.57 12.49 -2.05
N ASP A 144 1.69 11.90 -1.67
CA ASP A 144 2.81 12.55 -0.97
C ASP A 144 3.81 13.21 -1.93
N GLY A 145 3.53 13.19 -3.24
CA GLY A 145 4.35 13.69 -4.36
C GLY A 145 4.62 15.21 -4.42
N LEU A 146 4.54 15.94 -3.31
CA LEU A 146 5.04 17.33 -3.20
C LEU A 146 6.46 17.42 -2.64
N SER A 147 7.11 16.30 -2.29
CA SER A 147 8.53 16.26 -1.96
C SER A 147 9.38 16.23 -3.25
N LYS A 148 9.71 17.44 -3.72
CA LYS A 148 10.79 17.81 -4.64
C LYS A 148 11.66 16.63 -5.14
N PRO A 149 11.70 16.31 -6.45
CA PRO A 149 12.69 15.36 -6.96
C PRO A 149 14.08 15.92 -6.66
N GLU A 150 14.83 15.24 -5.80
CA GLU A 150 16.24 15.56 -5.57
C GLU A 150 17.00 15.34 -6.87
N PRO A 151 17.69 16.37 -7.40
CA PRO A 151 18.55 16.19 -8.55
C PRO A 151 19.63 15.18 -8.21
N VAL A 152 19.68 14.09 -8.97
CA VAL A 152 20.74 13.08 -8.93
C VAL A 152 22.09 13.80 -9.02
N ALA A 153 22.79 13.91 -7.89
CA ALA A 153 24.14 14.44 -7.83
C ALA A 153 25.08 13.44 -8.53
N GLN A 154 25.46 13.75 -9.77
CA GLN A 154 26.51 13.01 -10.45
C GLN A 154 27.85 13.19 -9.70
N PRO A 155 28.62 12.11 -9.48
CA PRO A 155 29.86 12.18 -8.72
C PRO A 155 30.92 13.03 -9.44
N THR A 156 31.50 13.94 -8.67
CA THR A 156 32.74 14.67 -8.91
C THR A 156 33.79 13.78 -9.58
N ARG A 157 34.06 14.00 -10.87
CA ARG A 157 35.35 13.64 -11.48
C ARG A 157 36.17 14.89 -11.69
N THR A 158 37.18 15.00 -10.84
CA THR A 158 38.32 15.89 -10.95
C THR A 158 38.93 15.85 -12.35
N SER A 159 38.57 16.80 -13.22
CA SER A 159 39.41 17.16 -14.37
C SER A 159 40.30 18.33 -13.96
N ARG A 160 41.57 18.00 -13.69
CA ARG A 160 42.67 18.96 -13.78
C ARG A 160 42.69 19.52 -15.21
N THR A 161 42.85 20.84 -15.35
CA THR A 161 43.80 21.52 -16.28
C THR A 161 43.41 23.00 -16.47
N THR A 162 44.20 23.86 -15.82
CA THR A 162 44.92 25.03 -16.40
C THR A 162 44.17 26.16 -17.11
N THR A 163 44.31 27.34 -16.50
CA THR A 163 44.45 28.69 -17.08
C THR A 163 43.27 29.29 -17.84
N GLN A 164 42.65 30.29 -17.21
CA GLN A 164 42.63 31.62 -17.82
C GLN A 164 42.54 32.75 -16.78
N THR A 165 43.56 33.58 -16.84
CA THR A 165 43.70 34.91 -16.26
C THR A 165 42.53 35.81 -16.67
N GLN A 166 41.78 36.34 -15.69
CA GLN A 166 41.12 37.62 -15.89
C GLN A 166 41.16 38.48 -14.64
N THR A 167 42.18 39.33 -14.66
CA THR A 167 42.26 40.58 -13.94
C THR A 167 40.99 41.41 -14.19
N ARG A 168 40.31 41.85 -13.13
CA ARG A 168 40.15 43.28 -12.82
C ARG A 168 39.23 43.54 -11.61
N ARG A 169 39.86 44.17 -10.61
CA ARG A 169 39.43 45.37 -9.89
C ARG A 169 38.03 45.35 -9.24
N GLY A 170 38.08 45.11 -7.94
CA GLY A 170 37.65 46.12 -6.99
C GLY A 170 36.19 46.07 -6.57
N PHE A 171 35.98 46.61 -5.36
CA PHE A 171 34.72 46.95 -4.71
C PHE A 171 34.19 45.96 -3.68
N THR A 172 34.80 46.09 -2.50
CA THR A 172 34.15 46.07 -1.19
C THR A 172 32.87 46.92 -1.19
N ARG A 173 31.73 46.36 -0.77
CA ARG A 173 30.76 47.09 0.03
C ARG A 173 29.90 46.14 0.87
N LYS A 174 30.07 46.28 2.18
CA LYS A 174 29.12 45.83 3.20
C LYS A 174 27.86 46.68 3.07
N GLU A 175 26.69 46.07 3.00
CA GLU A 175 25.43 46.74 3.29
C GLU A 175 24.85 46.19 4.59
N THR A 176 24.96 47.04 5.60
CA THR A 176 24.22 47.02 6.85
C THR A 176 23.02 47.96 6.68
N THR A 177 22.00 47.79 7.53
CA THR A 177 20.87 48.70 7.84
C THR A 177 19.68 48.54 6.86
N THR A 178 18.41 48.44 7.28
CA THR A 178 17.74 49.24 8.32
C THR A 178 16.42 48.60 8.76
N LYS A 179 16.10 48.77 10.05
CA LYS A 179 14.79 48.56 10.66
C LYS A 179 13.71 49.46 10.04
N THR A 180 12.57 48.89 9.69
CA THR A 180 11.22 49.50 9.72
C THR A 180 10.27 48.30 9.91
N GLY A 181 9.56 48.11 11.02
CA GLY A 181 8.67 49.06 11.67
C GLY A 181 7.24 48.76 11.20
N SER A 182 6.37 48.39 12.15
CA SER A 182 4.92 48.16 12.00
C SER A 182 4.54 46.81 11.39
N GLY A 183 3.82 45.90 12.05
CA GLY A 183 2.78 46.11 13.05
C GLY A 183 1.46 45.60 12.46
N ARG A 184 1.16 44.31 12.68
CA ARG A 184 -0.18 43.70 12.70
C ARG A 184 -0.06 42.20 12.98
N THR A 185 -0.12 41.87 14.26
CA THR A 185 -0.34 40.51 14.75
C THR A 185 -1.70 40.04 14.24
N ALA A 186 -1.70 39.10 13.30
CA ALA A 186 -2.91 38.40 12.90
C ALA A 186 -3.32 37.49 14.07
N VAL A 187 -4.48 37.77 14.66
CA VAL A 187 -5.12 36.88 15.63
C VAL A 187 -5.73 35.72 14.85
N PRO A 188 -5.34 34.46 15.07
CA PRO A 188 -6.00 33.34 14.40
C PRO A 188 -7.41 33.16 14.97
N VAL A 189 -8.41 33.16 14.08
CA VAL A 189 -9.79 32.79 14.42
C VAL A 189 -9.85 31.27 14.55
N PRO A 190 -10.37 30.70 15.66
CA PRO A 190 -10.52 29.26 15.78
C PRO A 190 -11.60 28.77 14.82
N ILE A 191 -11.21 27.91 13.87
CA ILE A 191 -12.13 27.21 12.98
C ILE A 191 -12.92 26.20 13.84
N ARG A 192 -14.21 26.47 14.06
CA ARG A 192 -15.11 25.50 14.70
C ARG A 192 -15.27 24.30 13.77
N ARG A 193 -14.85 23.11 14.24
CA ARG A 193 -15.20 21.85 13.59
C ARG A 193 -16.72 21.75 13.45
N PRO A 194 -17.28 21.47 12.27
CA PRO A 194 -18.68 21.05 12.20
C PRO A 194 -18.83 19.74 12.97
N ALA A 195 -19.93 19.63 13.71
CA ALA A 195 -20.26 18.42 14.48
C ALA A 195 -20.42 17.23 13.53
N ARG A 196 -19.89 16.06 13.93
CA ARG A 196 -20.15 14.79 13.24
C ARG A 196 -21.67 14.54 13.25
N PRO A 197 -22.29 14.12 12.14
CA PRO A 197 -23.65 13.63 12.18
C PRO A 197 -23.69 12.37 13.06
N VAL A 198 -24.59 12.37 14.04
CA VAL A 198 -24.92 11.19 14.85
C VAL A 198 -25.74 10.27 13.95
N TYR A 199 -25.22 9.09 13.63
CA TYR A 199 -25.97 8.06 12.93
C TYR A 199 -26.98 7.46 13.92
N GLU A 200 -28.26 7.66 13.65
CA GLU A 200 -29.36 7.02 14.38
C GLU A 200 -29.56 5.64 13.72
N PRO A 201 -29.41 4.51 14.43
CA PRO A 201 -29.64 3.22 13.83
C PRO A 201 -31.15 3.04 13.57
N GLU A 202 -31.48 2.77 12.30
CA GLU A 202 -32.82 2.34 11.88
C GLU A 202 -33.24 1.07 12.67
N PRO A 203 -34.49 0.98 13.16
CA PRO A 203 -34.95 -0.19 13.89
C PRO A 203 -35.05 -1.39 12.96
N VAL A 204 -34.24 -2.42 13.23
CA VAL A 204 -34.41 -3.76 12.67
C VAL A 204 -35.76 -4.30 13.09
N SER A 205 -36.67 -4.46 12.12
CA SER A 205 -37.92 -5.17 12.30
C SER A 205 -37.63 -6.66 12.51
N GLU A 206 -37.76 -7.13 13.75
CA GLU A 206 -37.89 -8.55 14.06
C GLU A 206 -39.14 -9.12 13.36
N VAL A 207 -38.93 -9.90 12.31
CA VAL A 207 -39.98 -10.75 11.74
C VAL A 207 -40.04 -12.00 12.61
N ILE A 208 -40.97 -12.00 13.56
CA ILE A 208 -41.35 -13.19 14.32
C ILE A 208 -42.20 -14.04 13.38
N GLU A 209 -41.63 -15.08 12.76
CA GLU A 209 -42.43 -16.18 12.23
C GLU A 209 -42.97 -16.99 13.40
N GLN A 210 -44.18 -16.61 13.81
CA GLN A 210 -45.08 -17.47 14.56
C GLN A 210 -45.53 -18.56 13.59
N GLN A 211 -45.01 -19.78 13.73
CA GLN A 211 -45.75 -20.94 13.26
C GLN A 211 -46.71 -21.33 14.38
N GLU A 212 -47.93 -20.81 14.23
CA GLU A 212 -49.11 -21.25 14.95
C GLU A 212 -49.29 -22.75 14.80
N THR A 213 -49.56 -23.35 15.96
CA THR A 213 -50.13 -24.67 16.13
C THR A 213 -51.55 -24.71 15.58
N ASP A 214 -51.82 -25.67 14.70
CA ASP A 214 -53.12 -26.23 14.39
C ASP A 214 -52.80 -27.55 13.64
N ASP A 215 -53.48 -28.67 13.80
CA ASP A 215 -54.50 -29.12 14.72
C ASP A 215 -54.54 -30.66 14.52
N THR A 216 -54.94 -31.36 15.56
CA THR A 216 -55.66 -32.65 15.58
C THR A 216 -55.87 -33.40 14.23
N GLU A 217 -55.47 -34.68 14.14
CA GLU A 217 -56.36 -35.79 13.71
C GLU A 217 -55.72 -37.20 13.90
N GLU A 218 -56.50 -38.05 14.60
CA GLU A 218 -56.52 -39.53 14.77
C GLU A 218 -55.29 -40.37 15.15
#